data_AF-A0A2V7G6L4-F1
#
_entry.id   AF-A0A2V7G6L4-F1
#
_cell.length_a   1.000
_cell.length_b   1.000
_cell.length_c   1.000
_cell.angle_alpha   90.00
_cell.angle_beta   90.00
_cell.angle_gamma   90.00
#
_symmetry.space_group_name_H-M   'P 1'
#
loop_
_entity.id
_entity.type
_entity.pdbx_description
1 polymer ?
#
loop_
_entity_poly.entity_id
_entity_poly.type
_entity_poly.pdbx_seq_one_letter_code
_entity_poly.pdbx_strand_id
1 'polypeptide(L)'
;PGSMYPYAPILFDYIRRTMPMDKPQTMTNDEIYAVSAYLLHLNGLVPADAVMDAATMPRVQMPNRDGFIPDDRPDTRAVRCMQNCR
;
A
#
# COMPACT_ATOMS: atom_id res chain seq x y z
N PRO A 1 9.70 7.42 5.69
CA PRO A 1 9.54 7.70 4.24
C PRO A 1 8.70 6.58 3.61
N GLY A 2 7.77 6.89 2.70
CA GLY A 2 6.87 5.94 2.01
C GLY A 2 7.56 4.88 1.13
N SER A 3 8.81 4.54 1.43
CA SER A 3 9.71 3.71 0.63
C SER A 3 9.38 2.22 0.62
N MET A 4 8.32 1.77 1.31
CA MET A 4 7.93 0.36 1.31
C MET A 4 6.65 0.09 0.53
N TYR A 5 5.75 1.06 0.35
CA TYR A 5 4.45 0.81 -0.28
C TYR A 5 4.54 0.93 -1.82
N PRO A 6 4.06 -0.05 -2.60
CA PRO A 6 4.16 -0.02 -4.07
C PRO A 6 3.05 0.77 -4.77
N TYR A 7 1.93 1.03 -4.08
CA TYR A 7 0.74 1.68 -4.64
C TYR A 7 0.21 2.76 -3.69
N ALA A 8 -0.02 3.97 -4.18
CA ALA A 8 -0.62 5.05 -3.38
C ALA A 8 -2.07 4.77 -2.92
N PRO A 9 -2.96 4.13 -3.71
CA PRO A 9 -4.34 3.85 -3.29
C PRO A 9 -4.51 3.02 -2.02
N ILE A 10 -3.49 2.27 -1.59
CA ILE A 10 -3.54 1.53 -0.32
C ILE A 10 -3.71 2.47 0.88
N LEU A 11 -3.23 3.71 0.77
CA LEU A 11 -3.34 4.71 1.83
C LEU A 11 -4.80 5.10 2.06
N PHE A 12 -5.55 5.33 0.97
CA PHE A 12 -6.98 5.61 1.05
C PHE A 12 -7.73 4.45 1.70
N ASP A 13 -7.50 3.21 1.25
CA ASP A 13 -8.21 2.04 1.77
C ASP A 13 -7.89 1.80 3.26
N TYR A 14 -6.62 1.91 3.64
CA TYR A 14 -6.20 1.72 5.02
C TYR A 14 -6.77 2.79 5.96
N ILE A 15 -6.67 4.08 5.58
CA ILE A 15 -7.22 5.17 6.39
C ILE A 15 -8.73 5.01 6.52
N ARG A 16 -9.44 4.73 5.42
CA ARG A 16 -10.90 4.53 5.45
C ARG A 16 -11.33 3.44 6.43
N ARG A 17 -10.61 2.32 6.45
CA ARG A 17 -11.00 1.13 7.23
C ARG A 17 -10.56 1.18 8.68
N THR A 18 -9.45 1.86 8.97
CA THR A 18 -8.75 1.70 10.25
C THR A 18 -8.49 3.01 10.99
N MET A 19 -8.70 4.16 10.36
CA MET A 19 -8.41 5.47 10.94
C MET A 19 -9.67 6.34 11.11
N PRO A 20 -9.69 7.21 12.14
CA PRO A 20 -8.80 7.22 13.30
C PRO A 20 -8.88 5.92 14.12
N MET A 21 -7.82 5.55 14.83
CA MET A 21 -7.74 4.24 15.51
C MET A 21 -8.85 4.02 16.56
N ASP A 22 -9.31 5.09 17.19
CA ASP A 22 -10.41 5.07 18.16
C ASP A 22 -11.80 5.12 17.51
N LYS A 23 -11.88 5.51 16.23
CA LYS A 23 -13.12 5.76 15.48
C LYS A 23 -12.98 5.42 13.99
N PRO A 24 -12.76 4.15 13.62
CA PRO A 24 -12.62 3.77 12.21
C PRO A 24 -13.90 4.09 11.42
N GLN A 25 -13.75 4.37 10.13
CA GLN A 25 -14.85 4.65 9.19
C GLN A 25 -15.67 5.92 9.47
N THR A 26 -15.17 6.85 10.31
CA THR A 26 -15.87 8.13 10.56
C THR A 26 -15.50 9.25 9.60
N MET A 27 -14.43 9.09 8.82
CA MET A 27 -13.98 10.10 7.85
C MET A 27 -14.73 9.98 6.53
N THR A 28 -15.04 11.12 5.91
CA THR A 28 -15.56 11.21 4.55
C THR A 28 -14.47 10.91 3.51
N ASN A 29 -14.87 10.58 2.28
CA ASN A 29 -13.92 10.33 1.19
C ASN A 29 -13.00 11.54 0.94
N ASP A 30 -13.53 12.76 1.00
CA ASP A 30 -12.76 13.99 0.75
C ASP A 30 -11.71 14.21 1.84
N GLU A 31 -12.05 13.97 3.11
CA GLU A 31 -11.10 14.03 4.22
C GLU A 31 -10.00 12.96 4.07
N ILE A 32 -10.36 11.75 3.63
CA ILE A 32 -9.39 10.67 3.41
C ILE A 32 -8.44 11.03 2.26
N TYR A 33 -8.94 11.57 1.15
CA TYR A 33 -8.10 12.04 0.05
C TYR A 33 -7.20 13.20 0.46
N ALA A 34 -7.71 14.16 1.23
CA ALA A 34 -6.93 15.30 1.73
C ALA A 34 -5.79 14.84 2.66
N VAL A 35 -6.07 13.96 3.63
CA VAL A 35 -5.04 13.39 4.51
C VAL A 35 -4.03 12.56 3.71
N SER A 36 -4.49 11.81 2.72
CA SER A 36 -3.60 11.04 1.85
C SER A 36 -2.67 11.93 1.03
N ALA A 37 -3.20 13.01 0.45
CA ALA A 37 -2.41 14.01 -0.29
C ALA A 37 -1.35 14.65 0.62
N TYR A 38 -1.74 15.01 1.84
CA TYR A 38 -0.83 15.57 2.84
C TYR A 38 0.32 14.61 3.18
N LEU A 39 0.01 13.33 3.42
CA LEU A 39 1.03 12.31 3.69
C LEU A 39 1.97 12.10 2.50
N LEU A 40 1.45 12.08 1.27
CA LEU A 40 2.27 11.98 0.06
C LEU A 40 3.19 13.20 -0.09
N HIS A 41 2.70 14.40 0.22
CA HIS A 41 3.48 15.63 0.18
C HIS A 41 4.62 15.63 1.21
N LEU A 42 4.33 15.22 2.46
CA LEU A 42 5.36 15.07 3.51
C LEU A 42 6.47 14.09 3.12
N ASN A 43 6.18 13.16 2.21
CA ASN A 43 7.16 12.21 1.67
C ASN A 43 7.81 12.68 0.36
N GLY A 44 7.53 13.91 -0.09
CA GLY A 44 8.09 14.48 -1.33
C GLY A 44 7.57 13.83 -2.61
N LEU A 45 6.43 13.12 -2.55
CA LEU A 45 5.88 12.38 -3.69
C LEU A 45 4.94 13.21 -4.56
N VAL A 46 4.37 14.28 -3.99
CA VAL A 46 3.47 15.21 -4.68
C VAL A 46 3.74 16.65 -4.20
N PRO A 47 3.46 17.68 -5.03
CA PRO A 47 3.56 19.06 -4.60
C PRO A 47 2.50 19.42 -3.53
N ALA A 48 2.69 20.55 -2.84
CA ALA A 48 1.85 20.96 -1.71
C ALA A 48 0.40 21.31 -2.12
N ASP A 49 0.18 21.65 -3.39
CA ASP A 49 -1.10 22.00 -3.99
C ASP A 49 -1.75 20.82 -4.74
N ALA A 50 -1.19 19.61 -4.61
CA ALA A 50 -1.73 18.43 -5.27
C ALA A 50 -3.12 18.07 -4.74
N VAL A 51 -4.10 17.95 -5.65
CA VAL A 51 -5.45 17.48 -5.35
C VAL A 51 -5.52 15.99 -5.66
N MET A 52 -5.91 15.18 -4.66
CA MET A 52 -6.09 13.74 -4.80
C MET A 52 -7.57 13.37 -4.88
N ASP A 53 -7.88 12.40 -5.74
CA ASP A 53 -9.17 11.78 -5.95
C ASP A 53 -9.01 10.36 -6.53
N ALA A 54 -10.12 9.72 -6.91
CA ALA A 54 -10.13 8.39 -7.48
C ALA A 54 -9.37 8.28 -8.83
N ALA A 55 -9.20 9.38 -9.55
CA ALA A 55 -8.55 9.41 -10.87
C ALA A 55 -7.07 9.78 -10.80
N THR A 56 -6.68 10.61 -9.83
CA THR A 56 -5.34 11.20 -9.67
C THR A 56 -4.46 10.38 -8.73
N MET A 57 -5.01 9.83 -7.64
CA MET A 57 -4.22 9.04 -6.69
C MET A 57 -3.57 7.79 -7.31
N PRO A 58 -4.23 7.00 -8.18
CA PRO A 58 -3.59 5.86 -8.83
C PRO A 58 -2.43 6.23 -9.76
N ARG A 59 -2.30 7.50 -10.16
CA ARG A 59 -1.23 8.00 -11.03
C ARG A 59 0.06 8.31 -10.26
N VAL A 60 0.00 8.40 -8.94
CA VAL A 60 1.18 8.62 -8.09
C VAL A 60 2.07 7.38 -8.17
N GLN A 61 3.28 7.55 -8.70
CA GLN A 61 4.28 6.49 -8.75
C GLN A 61 5.03 6.44 -7.42
N MET A 62 4.81 5.37 -6.65
CA MET A 62 5.52 5.15 -5.40
C MET A 62 6.95 4.66 -5.67
N PRO A 63 7.95 5.03 -4.87
CA PRO A 63 9.35 4.66 -5.12
C PRO A 63 9.60 3.15 -5.14
N ASN A 64 8.80 2.37 -4.40
CA ASN A 64 8.95 0.92 -4.28
C ASN A 64 8.01 0.14 -5.21
N ARG A 65 7.61 0.74 -6.34
CA ARG A 65 6.64 0.16 -7.28
C ARG A 65 7.00 -1.27 -7.70
N ASP A 66 8.29 -1.49 -7.97
CA ASP A 66 8.82 -2.76 -8.48
C ASP A 66 9.66 -3.52 -7.42
N GLY A 67 9.57 -3.11 -6.14
CA GLY A 67 10.37 -3.71 -5.06
C GLY A 67 9.79 -5.01 -4.50
N PHE A 68 8.69 -5.52 -5.08
CA PHE A 68 8.05 -6.77 -4.67
C PHE A 68 8.07 -7.76 -5.81
N ILE A 69 8.46 -8.99 -5.49
CA ILE A 69 8.35 -10.14 -6.39
C ILE A 69 7.24 -11.07 -5.88
N PRO A 70 6.50 -11.74 -6.78
CA PRO A 70 5.70 -12.91 -6.41
C PRO A 70 6.60 -13.95 -5.72
N ASP A 71 6.03 -14.72 -4.80
CA ASP A 71 6.74 -15.84 -4.20
C ASP A 71 7.16 -16.83 -5.29
N ASP A 72 8.47 -16.97 -5.50
CA ASP A 72 9.07 -17.87 -6.49
C ASP A 72 9.42 -19.23 -5.89
N ARG A 73 9.17 -19.42 -4.59
CA ARG A 73 9.38 -20.70 -3.93
C ARG A 73 8.36 -21.70 -4.44
N PRO A 74 8.77 -22.93 -4.77
CA PRO A 74 7.82 -23.99 -5.08
C PRO A 74 7.02 -24.34 -3.82
N ASP A 75 5.73 -24.63 -4.02
CA ASP A 75 4.75 -24.98 -2.98
C ASP A 75 5.32 -25.99 -1.96
N THR A 76 6.03 -27.03 -2.44
CA THR A 76 6.99 -27.82 -1.63
C THR A 76 8.14 -28.35 -2.49
N ARG A 77 9.40 -28.30 -2.01
CA ARG A 77 10.50 -29.16 -2.51
C ARG A 77 10.63 -30.48 -1.72
N ALA A 78 9.82 -30.63 -0.67
CA ALA A 78 9.86 -31.77 0.23
C ALA A 78 9.14 -32.97 -0.39
N VAL A 79 9.76 -33.59 -1.40
CA VAL A 79 9.38 -34.95 -1.79
C VAL A 79 9.73 -35.83 -0.60
N ARG A 80 8.71 -36.27 0.16
CA ARG A 80 8.93 -37.25 1.22
C ARG A 80 9.56 -38.49 0.59
N CYS A 81 10.61 -38.99 1.23
CA CYS A 81 11.08 -40.32 0.91
C CYS A 81 9.96 -41.31 1.28
N MET A 82 9.57 -42.16 0.32
CA MET A 82 8.48 -43.12 0.49
C MET A 82 8.99 -44.55 0.74
N GLN A 83 10.26 -44.82 0.44
CA GLN A 83 10.87 -46.15 0.59
C GLN A 83 12.37 -46.02 0.94
N ASN A 84 12.84 -46.86 1.86
CA ASN A 84 14.24 -46.97 2.29
C ASN A 84 14.89 -45.65 2.73
N CYS A 85 14.15 -44.87 3.54
CA CYS A 85 14.60 -43.60 4.10
C CYS A 85 15.59 -43.82 5.24
N ARG A 86 16.61 -42.96 5.32
CA ARG A 86 17.69 -43.05 6.32
C ARG A 86 17.37 -42.23 7.56
#